data_AF-A0A3D1V0B3-F1
#
_entry.id   AF-A0A3D1V0B3-F1
#
_cell.length_a   1.000
_cell.length_b   1.000
_cell.length_c   1.000
_cell.angle_alpha   90.00
_cell.angle_beta   90.00
_cell.angle_gamma   90.00
#
_symmetry.space_group_name_H-M   'P 1'
#
loop_
_entity.id
_entity.type
_entity.pdbx_description
1 polymer ?
#
loop_
_entity_poly.entity_id
_entity_poly.type
_entity_poly.pdbx_seq_one_letter_code
_entity_poly.pdbx_strand_id
1 'polypeptide(L)'
;MSAVRPVGPGFSPLDETLGLLSGVAFTPWLVESIVRLGTLLPFAQAPEILKHFTGVTVSAATVRRLTEVAGAMQEQVERAEVARLERELPAAPAGPAVQLLSVDGAMAPLVGGTWAEVKTLAIGTVEARATGVRTQELSYFSRLADAETFTRLATIETQRRGTASARTVVAVVDGAAWCQGFIDTQRFDAVRVLDFAHALEHLGQVAHAVYGAGTSSASEWLGQQAQALRHGDEQQVLDRLATLGEAPHCGSEARTLIQQNHDYLAARIEQIRYDTFVAAGYPIGSGCVESANKLLVEARLKGSGMHWARANVNPMLALRTLECNQRWEEGWPTLWQAWRRAARVRASHRRQARRASGQAPTPAACAVPHPAVDIVERPSRPKTIVNGKPTIDHPWRRSSPIAAKP
;
A
#
# COMPACT_ATOMS: atom_id res chain seq x y z
N MET A 1 33.22 40.22 33.68
CA MET A 1 33.03 38.83 33.22
C MET A 1 32.77 38.87 31.72
N SER A 2 33.72 38.39 30.92
CA SER A 2 33.64 38.43 29.46
C SER A 2 32.53 37.51 28.96
N ALA A 3 31.61 38.05 28.17
CA ALA A 3 30.59 37.27 27.48
C ALA A 3 31.26 36.24 26.55
N VAL A 4 30.99 34.95 26.79
CA VAL A 4 31.42 33.86 25.91
C VAL A 4 30.66 34.00 24.60
N ARG A 5 31.38 34.06 23.47
CA ARG A 5 30.77 34.11 22.14
C ARG A 5 29.93 32.85 21.92
N PRO A 6 28.71 32.95 21.38
CA PRO A 6 27.92 31.78 21.02
C PRO A 6 28.71 30.95 20.01
N VAL A 7 28.96 29.68 20.32
CA VAL A 7 29.48 28.71 19.36
C VAL A 7 28.46 28.62 18.22
N GLY A 8 28.87 29.05 17.02
CA GLY A 8 28.02 28.96 15.85
C GLY A 8 27.59 27.51 15.60
N PRO A 9 26.49 27.27 14.88
CA PRO A 9 26.09 25.91 14.50
C PRO A 9 27.22 25.23 13.71
N GLY A 10 27.92 24.30 14.36
CA GLY A 10 29.05 23.57 13.82
C GLY A 10 28.59 22.44 12.92
N PHE A 11 29.28 22.29 11.79
CA PHE A 11 29.29 21.05 11.03
C PHE A 11 30.13 20.02 11.81
N SER A 12 29.57 18.84 12.08
CA SER A 12 30.25 17.74 12.76
C SER A 12 30.67 16.69 11.71
N PRO A 13 31.96 16.54 11.39
CA PRO A 13 32.46 15.45 10.53
C PRO A 13 32.09 14.06 11.06
N LEU A 14 31.85 13.93 12.37
CA LEU A 14 31.39 12.70 12.99
C LEU A 14 29.96 12.34 12.58
N ASP A 15 29.07 13.33 12.41
CA ASP A 15 27.70 13.09 11.94
C ASP A 15 27.69 12.57 10.49
N GLU A 16 28.66 13.01 9.68
CA GLU A 16 28.82 12.49 8.32
C GLU A 16 29.30 11.05 8.30
N THR A 17 30.29 10.75 9.15
CA THR A 17 30.88 9.43 9.35
C THR A 17 29.84 8.43 9.89
N LEU A 18 29.00 8.87 10.83
CA LEU A 18 27.92 8.08 11.43
C LEU A 18 26.65 8.04 10.58
N GLY A 19 26.63 8.70 9.42
CA GLY A 19 25.50 8.65 8.52
C GLY A 19 24.24 9.41 9.00
N LEU A 20 24.34 10.28 10.00
CA LEU A 20 23.19 10.90 10.66
C LEU A 20 22.41 11.86 9.72
N LEU A 21 21.11 11.96 9.97
CA LEU A 21 20.24 12.95 9.34
C LEU A 21 20.24 14.24 10.15
N SER A 22 20.61 15.35 9.51
CA SER A 22 20.61 16.67 10.14
C SER A 22 19.22 17.03 10.69
N GLY A 23 19.15 17.34 11.99
CA GLY A 23 17.90 17.69 12.67
C GLY A 23 17.02 16.50 13.07
N VAL A 24 17.54 15.27 12.96
CA VAL A 24 16.89 14.05 13.46
C VAL A 24 17.77 13.47 14.57
N ALA A 25 17.22 13.37 15.79
CA ALA A 25 17.94 12.91 16.98
C ALA A 25 18.01 11.37 17.10
N PHE A 26 18.00 10.66 15.97
CA PHE A 26 17.97 9.20 15.94
C PHE A 26 19.09 8.66 15.04
N THR A 27 19.62 7.49 15.41
CA THR A 27 20.60 6.77 14.59
C THR A 27 19.96 6.32 13.27
N PRO A 28 20.75 6.04 12.22
CA PRO A 28 20.21 5.60 10.93
C PRO A 28 19.33 4.36 11.05
N TRP A 29 19.80 3.36 11.81
CA TRP A 29 19.07 2.12 12.09
C TRP A 29 17.73 2.36 12.80
N LEU A 30 17.70 3.31 13.74
CA LEU A 30 16.46 3.61 14.45
C LEU A 30 15.47 4.35 13.56
N VAL A 31 15.94 5.26 12.68
CA VAL A 31 15.07 5.90 11.69
C VAL A 31 14.48 4.86 10.74
N GLU A 32 15.31 3.95 10.23
CA GLU A 32 14.85 2.84 9.40
C GLU A 32 13.77 2.02 10.09
N SER A 33 14.02 1.60 11.34
CA SER A 33 13.10 0.81 12.14
C SER A 33 11.76 1.55 12.36
N ILE A 34 11.82 2.86 12.64
CA ILE A 34 10.61 3.70 12.76
C ILE A 34 9.83 3.74 11.46
N VAL A 35 10.50 3.95 10.32
CA VAL A 35 9.83 4.03 9.00
C VAL A 35 9.24 2.68 8.60
N ARG A 36 9.98 1.59 8.80
CA ARG A 36 9.51 0.24 8.47
C ARG A 36 8.29 -0.14 9.31
N LEU A 37 8.30 0.15 10.61
CA LEU A 37 7.11 -0.03 11.46
C LEU A 37 5.94 0.87 11.02
N GLY A 38 6.19 2.13 10.66
CA GLY A 38 5.15 3.04 10.15
C GLY A 38 4.54 2.62 8.81
N THR A 39 5.30 1.85 8.02
CA THR A 39 4.87 1.23 6.74
C THR A 39 4.01 0.00 6.96
N LEU A 40 4.27 -0.75 8.04
CA LEU A 40 3.57 -1.99 8.37
C LEU A 40 2.32 -1.79 9.24
N LEU A 41 2.34 -0.78 10.11
CA LEU A 41 1.36 -0.63 11.18
C LEU A 41 0.70 0.75 11.20
N PRO A 42 -0.50 0.87 11.80
CA PRO A 42 -1.05 2.16 12.17
C PRO A 42 -0.06 2.95 13.03
N PHE A 43 0.13 4.25 12.73
CA PHE A 43 1.15 5.09 13.37
C PHE A 43 1.03 5.16 14.90
N ALA A 44 -0.18 4.97 15.46
CA ALA A 44 -0.42 4.95 16.89
C ALA A 44 0.11 3.68 17.60
N GLN A 45 0.26 2.57 16.87
CA GLN A 45 0.71 1.29 17.43
C GLN A 45 2.24 1.14 17.39
N ALA A 46 2.90 1.75 16.40
CA ALA A 46 4.34 1.65 16.23
C ALA A 46 5.18 2.09 17.45
N PRO A 47 4.84 3.17 18.21
CA PRO A 47 5.61 3.58 19.38
C PRO A 47 5.79 2.51 20.46
N GLU A 48 4.72 1.78 20.80
CA GLU A 48 4.78 0.77 21.87
C GLU A 48 5.65 -0.41 21.48
N ILE A 49 5.55 -0.86 20.23
CA ILE A 49 6.39 -1.93 19.68
C ILE A 49 7.86 -1.49 19.63
N LEU A 50 8.14 -0.27 19.15
CA LEU A 50 9.50 0.24 19.10
C LEU A 50 10.11 0.33 20.50
N LYS A 51 9.36 0.84 21.47
CA LYS A 51 9.80 0.93 22.87
C LYS A 51 10.08 -0.44 23.46
N HIS A 52 9.25 -1.44 23.17
CA HIS A 52 9.44 -2.80 23.66
C HIS A 52 10.77 -3.40 23.21
N PHE A 53 11.12 -3.28 21.93
CA PHE A 53 12.35 -3.90 21.38
C PHE A 53 13.61 -3.04 21.53
N THR A 54 13.48 -1.72 21.64
CA THR A 54 14.65 -0.81 21.61
C THR A 54 14.84 0.01 22.88
N GLY A 55 13.85 0.07 23.76
CA GLY A 55 13.79 1.00 24.90
C GLY A 55 13.57 2.47 24.51
N VAL A 56 13.60 2.82 23.21
CA VAL A 56 13.45 4.19 22.76
C VAL A 56 11.97 4.57 22.65
N THR A 57 11.62 5.69 23.27
CA THR A 57 10.27 6.25 23.19
C THR A 57 10.20 7.27 22.05
N VAL A 58 9.19 7.13 21.19
CA VAL A 58 8.89 8.08 20.11
C VAL A 58 7.40 8.39 20.10
N SER A 59 6.99 9.56 19.60
CA SER A 59 5.57 9.87 19.43
C SER A 59 5.04 9.30 18.11
N ALA A 60 3.74 8.97 18.05
CA ALA A 60 3.06 8.59 16.81
C ALA A 60 3.22 9.66 15.71
N ALA A 61 3.25 10.94 16.07
CA ALA A 61 3.52 12.05 15.16
C ALA A 61 4.93 12.00 14.56
N THR A 62 5.93 11.54 15.33
CA THR A 62 7.30 11.33 14.85
C THR A 62 7.36 10.16 13.88
N VAL A 63 6.71 9.04 14.20
CA VAL A 63 6.60 7.89 13.29
C VAL A 63 5.98 8.32 11.96
N ARG A 64 4.82 8.98 12.01
CA ARG A 64 4.14 9.50 10.82
C ARG A 64 5.07 10.39 9.99
N ARG A 65 5.65 11.43 10.60
CA ARG A 65 6.51 12.40 9.90
C ARG A 65 7.71 11.75 9.23
N LEU A 66 8.41 10.83 9.92
CA LEU A 66 9.55 10.15 9.34
C LEU A 66 9.13 9.21 8.20
N THR A 67 8.00 8.51 8.37
CA THR A 67 7.47 7.61 7.34
C THR A 67 7.04 8.36 6.09
N GLU A 68 6.29 9.47 6.23
CA GLU A 68 5.86 10.30 5.11
C GLU A 68 7.03 10.91 4.35
N VAL A 69 8.07 11.38 5.07
CA VAL A 69 9.28 11.91 4.42
C VAL A 69 10.04 10.80 3.69
N ALA A 70 10.23 9.64 4.30
CA ALA A 70 10.89 8.50 3.66
C ALA A 70 10.13 8.06 2.40
N GLY A 71 8.81 7.98 2.48
CA GLY A 71 7.96 7.63 1.33
C GLY A 71 8.04 8.63 0.20
N ALA A 72 8.06 9.93 0.51
CA ALA A 72 8.26 10.96 -0.50
C ALA A 72 9.65 10.88 -1.17
N MET A 73 10.69 10.50 -0.40
CA MET A 73 12.02 10.23 -0.98
C MET A 73 12.01 8.99 -1.87
N GLN A 74 11.33 7.91 -1.46
CA GLN A 74 11.18 6.71 -2.28
C GLN A 74 10.43 7.01 -3.59
N GLU A 75 9.33 7.76 -3.52
CA GLU A 75 8.59 8.22 -4.70
C GLU A 75 9.50 8.99 -5.67
N GLN A 76 10.38 9.84 -5.13
CA GLN A 76 11.34 10.60 -5.93
C GLN A 76 12.41 9.70 -6.57
N VAL A 77 12.89 8.68 -5.86
CA VAL A 77 13.83 7.68 -6.41
C VAL A 77 13.19 6.95 -7.59
N GLU A 78 11.95 6.49 -7.45
CA GLU A 78 11.21 5.82 -8.52
C GLU A 78 10.99 6.73 -9.73
N ARG A 79 10.62 8.00 -9.51
CA ARG A 79 10.45 8.99 -10.59
C ARG A 79 11.77 9.27 -11.32
N ALA A 80 12.87 9.34 -10.60
CA ALA A 80 14.18 9.51 -11.20
C ALA A 80 14.58 8.28 -12.04
N GLU A 81 14.20 7.08 -11.61
CA GLU A 81 14.42 5.85 -12.37
C GLU A 81 13.58 5.81 -13.65
N VAL A 82 12.30 6.20 -13.60
CA VAL A 82 11.47 6.35 -14.82
C VAL A 82 12.16 7.29 -15.81
N ALA A 83 12.56 8.48 -15.37
CA ALA A 83 13.22 9.46 -16.23
C ALA A 83 14.56 8.94 -16.78
N ARG A 84 15.29 8.10 -16.03
CA ARG A 84 16.51 7.44 -16.49
C ARG A 84 16.19 6.45 -17.61
N LEU A 85 15.20 5.58 -17.41
CA LEU A 85 14.77 4.59 -18.40
C LEU A 85 14.31 5.25 -19.71
N GLU A 86 13.52 6.32 -19.62
CA GLU A 86 13.04 7.08 -20.78
C GLU A 86 14.18 7.73 -21.58
N ARG A 87 15.24 8.19 -20.90
CA ARG A 87 16.39 8.83 -21.53
C ARG A 87 17.39 7.83 -22.11
N GLU A 88 17.68 6.76 -21.37
CA GLU A 88 18.75 5.82 -21.70
C GLU A 88 18.26 4.63 -22.54
N LEU A 89 16.95 4.34 -22.52
CA LEU A 89 16.31 3.23 -23.23
C LEU A 89 17.12 1.93 -23.13
N PRO A 90 17.48 1.48 -21.91
CA PRO A 90 18.32 0.31 -21.76
C PRO A 90 17.60 -0.93 -22.30
N ALA A 91 18.37 -1.87 -22.86
CA ALA A 91 17.84 -3.16 -23.26
C ALA A 91 17.12 -3.83 -22.09
N ALA A 92 15.96 -4.44 -22.38
CA ALA A 92 15.19 -5.16 -21.38
C ALA A 92 16.01 -6.34 -20.81
N PRO A 93 16.05 -6.55 -19.48
CA PRO A 93 16.52 -7.78 -18.88
C PRO A 93 15.78 -8.99 -19.45
N ALA A 94 16.34 -10.19 -19.32
CA ALA A 94 15.68 -11.41 -19.77
C ALA A 94 14.39 -11.68 -18.98
N GLY A 95 13.26 -11.71 -19.68
CA GLY A 95 11.95 -12.07 -19.14
C GLY A 95 11.73 -13.59 -19.15
N PRO A 96 10.71 -14.08 -18.42
CA PRO A 96 10.38 -15.49 -18.39
C PRO A 96 9.74 -15.96 -19.71
N ALA A 97 9.61 -17.27 -19.86
CA ALA A 97 8.91 -17.86 -21.01
C ALA A 97 7.42 -17.44 -21.05
N VAL A 98 6.75 -17.44 -19.89
CA VAL A 98 5.37 -16.95 -19.75
C VAL A 98 5.32 -16.03 -18.54
N GLN A 99 4.88 -14.80 -18.75
CA GLN A 99 4.72 -13.78 -17.71
C GLN A 99 3.24 -13.47 -17.54
N LEU A 100 2.77 -13.42 -16.29
CA LEU A 100 1.49 -12.82 -15.96
C LEU A 100 1.70 -11.31 -15.80
N LEU A 101 0.79 -10.53 -16.38
CA LEU A 101 0.63 -9.11 -16.14
C LEU A 101 -0.83 -8.83 -15.79
N SER A 102 -1.08 -8.11 -14.70
CA SER A 102 -2.44 -7.79 -14.28
C SER A 102 -2.47 -6.41 -13.64
N VAL A 103 -3.50 -5.62 -13.96
CA VAL A 103 -3.72 -4.28 -13.43
C VAL A 103 -5.14 -4.14 -12.93
N ASP A 104 -5.31 -3.42 -11.82
CA ASP A 104 -6.61 -3.19 -11.18
C ASP A 104 -6.60 -1.89 -10.35
N GLY A 105 -7.78 -1.34 -10.07
CA GLY A 105 -8.03 -0.16 -9.27
C GLY A 105 -8.60 -0.50 -7.90
N ALA A 106 -8.08 0.11 -6.84
CA ALA A 106 -8.63 0.02 -5.49
C ALA A 106 -8.93 1.41 -4.90
N MET A 107 -10.13 1.56 -4.34
CA MET A 107 -10.55 2.82 -3.72
C MET A 107 -9.91 3.03 -2.34
N ALA A 108 -9.26 4.18 -2.16
CA ALA A 108 -8.70 4.63 -0.89
C ALA A 108 -9.48 5.83 -0.32
N PRO A 109 -9.84 5.81 0.99
CA PRO A 109 -10.54 6.91 1.64
C PRO A 109 -9.60 8.09 1.92
N LEU A 110 -10.05 9.29 1.55
CA LEU A 110 -9.32 10.53 1.75
C LEU A 110 -9.99 11.41 2.81
N VAL A 111 -9.22 12.36 3.34
CA VAL A 111 -9.75 13.42 4.22
C VAL A 111 -10.86 14.19 3.48
N GLY A 112 -11.92 14.53 4.21
CA GLY A 112 -13.09 15.22 3.65
C GLY A 112 -14.15 14.28 3.06
N GLY A 113 -14.09 12.97 3.34
CA GLY A 113 -15.09 12.00 2.89
C GLY A 113 -15.04 11.69 1.40
N THR A 114 -13.95 12.06 0.73
CA THR A 114 -13.73 11.75 -0.69
C THR A 114 -13.00 10.43 -0.85
N TRP A 115 -13.17 9.80 -2.00
CA TRP A 115 -12.47 8.56 -2.34
C TRP A 115 -11.63 8.78 -3.59
N ALA A 116 -10.52 8.05 -3.69
CA ALA A 116 -9.67 8.11 -4.86
C ALA A 116 -9.18 6.71 -5.22
N GLU A 117 -9.17 6.43 -6.53
CA GLU A 117 -8.73 5.16 -7.06
C GLU A 117 -7.21 5.10 -7.16
N VAL A 118 -6.61 4.17 -6.43
CA VAL A 118 -5.22 3.76 -6.54
C VAL A 118 -5.14 2.67 -7.60
N LYS A 119 -4.23 2.81 -8.56
CA LYS A 119 -3.97 1.79 -9.58
C LYS A 119 -2.80 0.93 -9.16
N THR A 120 -2.91 -0.37 -9.38
CA THR A 120 -1.90 -1.36 -8.99
C THR A 120 -1.61 -2.29 -10.16
N LEU A 121 -0.34 -2.59 -10.36
CA LEU A 121 0.20 -3.59 -11.27
C LEU A 121 0.71 -4.76 -10.45
N ALA A 122 0.42 -5.98 -10.91
CA ALA A 122 1.04 -7.21 -10.48
C ALA A 122 1.67 -7.92 -11.68
N ILE A 123 2.94 -8.33 -11.52
CA ILE A 123 3.68 -9.13 -12.50
C ILE A 123 4.16 -10.41 -11.82
N GLY A 124 4.07 -11.54 -12.52
CA GLY A 124 4.61 -12.79 -12.01
C GLY A 124 5.06 -13.75 -13.11
N THR A 125 5.82 -14.76 -12.72
CA THR A 125 6.25 -15.84 -13.60
C THR A 125 5.19 -16.94 -13.57
N VAL A 126 4.72 -17.37 -14.74
CA VAL A 126 3.72 -18.45 -14.86
C VAL A 126 4.45 -19.79 -14.95
N GLU A 127 4.11 -20.70 -14.05
CA GLU A 127 4.60 -22.08 -14.02
C GLU A 127 3.42 -23.05 -14.20
N ALA A 128 3.52 -23.92 -15.20
CA ALA A 128 2.60 -25.04 -15.36
C ALA A 128 2.93 -26.13 -14.34
N ARG A 129 1.91 -26.65 -13.66
CA ARG A 129 1.99 -27.74 -12.68
C ARG A 129 0.97 -28.82 -13.01
N ALA A 130 1.16 -30.00 -12.43
CA ALA A 130 0.20 -31.11 -12.55
C ALA A 130 -1.22 -30.73 -12.05
N THR A 131 -1.33 -29.79 -11.10
CA THR A 131 -2.60 -29.31 -10.54
C THR A 131 -3.14 -28.05 -11.23
N GLY A 132 -2.58 -27.65 -12.37
CA GLY A 132 -2.95 -26.44 -13.10
C GLY A 132 -1.85 -25.39 -13.12
N VAL A 133 -2.23 -24.11 -13.22
CA VAL A 133 -1.28 -23.01 -13.41
C VAL A 133 -1.01 -22.32 -12.06
N ARG A 134 0.25 -22.03 -11.78
CA ARG A 134 0.63 -21.21 -10.62
C ARG A 134 1.45 -20.01 -11.06
N THR A 135 1.08 -18.84 -10.57
CA THR A 135 1.91 -17.64 -10.67
C THR A 135 2.83 -17.55 -9.46
N GLN A 136 4.11 -17.30 -9.70
CA GLN A 136 5.14 -17.15 -8.68
C GLN A 136 5.95 -15.88 -8.87
N GLU A 137 6.83 -15.61 -7.90
CA GLU A 137 7.75 -14.47 -7.93
C GLU A 137 7.01 -13.17 -8.19
N LEU A 138 5.88 -12.96 -7.53
CA LEU A 138 5.05 -11.78 -7.74
C LEU A 138 5.81 -10.53 -7.31
N SER A 139 5.66 -9.48 -8.13
CA SER A 139 6.08 -8.14 -7.77
C SER A 139 5.10 -7.11 -8.30
N TYR A 140 5.16 -5.92 -7.70
CA TYR A 140 4.08 -4.96 -7.80
C TYR A 140 4.58 -3.55 -8.04
N PHE A 141 3.69 -2.71 -8.56
CA PHE A 141 3.83 -1.26 -8.56
C PHE A 141 2.46 -0.63 -8.30
N SER A 142 2.36 0.39 -7.43
CA SER A 142 1.08 1.00 -7.08
C SER A 142 1.17 2.52 -6.96
N ARG A 143 0.18 3.23 -7.51
CA ARG A 143 0.13 4.70 -7.50
C ARG A 143 -1.30 5.22 -7.52
N LEU A 144 -1.54 6.26 -6.73
CA LEU A 144 -2.65 7.18 -6.95
C LEU A 144 -2.28 8.15 -8.08
N ALA A 145 -2.77 7.87 -9.29
CA ALA A 145 -2.56 8.67 -10.49
C ALA A 145 -3.69 8.42 -11.51
N ASP A 146 -3.78 9.30 -12.51
CA ASP A 146 -4.51 9.00 -13.74
C ASP A 146 -3.87 7.80 -14.49
N ALA A 147 -4.61 7.24 -15.44
CA ALA A 147 -4.19 6.02 -16.14
C ALA A 147 -2.90 6.20 -16.95
N GLU A 148 -2.72 7.35 -17.61
CA GLU A 148 -1.54 7.63 -18.43
C GLU A 148 -0.29 7.76 -17.56
N THR A 149 -0.37 8.55 -16.49
CA THR A 149 0.72 8.71 -15.53
C THR A 149 1.04 7.40 -14.83
N PHE A 150 0.04 6.61 -14.44
CA PHE A 150 0.27 5.28 -13.87
C PHE A 150 1.00 4.37 -14.85
N THR A 151 0.53 4.30 -16.11
CA THR A 151 1.15 3.50 -17.18
C THR A 151 2.61 3.87 -17.36
N ARG A 152 2.93 5.18 -17.43
CA ARG A 152 4.31 5.66 -17.54
C ARG A 152 5.17 5.23 -16.34
N LEU A 153 4.68 5.45 -15.12
CA LEU A 153 5.46 5.17 -13.91
C LEU A 153 5.67 3.67 -13.66
N ALA A 154 4.71 2.82 -14.03
CA ALA A 154 4.80 1.37 -13.89
C ALA A 154 5.91 0.74 -14.74
N THR A 155 6.44 1.48 -15.72
CA THR A 155 7.57 1.06 -16.57
C THR A 155 8.79 0.60 -15.78
N ILE A 156 9.02 1.14 -14.58
CA ILE A 156 10.14 0.68 -13.74
C ILE A 156 10.03 -0.80 -13.38
N GLU A 157 8.81 -1.30 -13.17
CA GLU A 157 8.59 -2.69 -12.78
C GLU A 157 8.51 -3.59 -14.01
N THR A 158 7.85 -3.17 -15.09
CA THR A 158 7.82 -3.95 -16.35
C THR A 158 9.23 -4.08 -16.95
N GLN A 159 10.04 -3.02 -16.91
CA GLN A 159 11.45 -3.08 -17.29
C GLN A 159 12.23 -4.03 -16.39
N ARG A 160 12.12 -3.90 -15.06
CA ARG A 160 12.83 -4.78 -14.11
C ARG A 160 12.46 -6.25 -14.31
N ARG A 161 11.22 -6.53 -14.67
CA ARG A 161 10.70 -7.89 -14.91
C ARG A 161 10.93 -8.41 -16.33
N GLY A 162 11.61 -7.63 -17.19
CA GLY A 162 11.88 -8.04 -18.57
C GLY A 162 10.62 -8.25 -19.40
N THR A 163 9.53 -7.52 -19.13
CA THR A 163 8.25 -7.70 -19.83
C THR A 163 8.38 -7.55 -21.34
N ALA A 164 9.25 -6.66 -21.82
CA ALA A 164 9.52 -6.48 -23.24
C ALA A 164 10.25 -7.67 -23.89
N SER A 165 11.00 -8.47 -23.13
CA SER A 165 11.75 -9.64 -23.64
C SER A 165 11.14 -10.98 -23.25
N ALA A 166 10.08 -10.99 -22.42
CA ALA A 166 9.30 -12.18 -22.12
C ALA A 166 8.73 -12.77 -23.42
N ARG A 167 8.77 -14.10 -23.55
CA ARG A 167 8.31 -14.77 -24.78
C ARG A 167 6.80 -14.63 -24.97
N THR A 168 6.04 -14.83 -23.90
CA THR A 168 4.60 -14.62 -23.88
C THR A 168 4.23 -13.84 -22.63
N VAL A 169 3.43 -12.78 -22.80
CA VAL A 169 2.80 -12.08 -21.68
C VAL A 169 1.30 -12.37 -21.74
N VAL A 170 0.76 -12.85 -20.63
CA VAL A 170 -0.68 -13.08 -20.43
C VAL A 170 -1.20 -11.96 -19.55
N ALA A 171 -2.03 -11.10 -20.13
CA ALA A 171 -2.65 -9.97 -19.46
C ALA A 171 -4.05 -10.37 -18.96
N VAL A 172 -4.21 -10.56 -17.64
CA VAL A 172 -5.51 -10.90 -17.02
C VAL A 172 -6.07 -9.68 -16.31
N VAL A 173 -7.19 -9.15 -16.77
CA VAL A 173 -7.79 -7.89 -16.27
C VAL A 173 -9.32 -7.93 -16.29
N ASP A 174 -9.95 -7.04 -15.55
CA ASP A 174 -11.42 -6.87 -15.48
C ASP A 174 -12.07 -6.35 -16.78
N GLY A 175 -11.28 -5.91 -17.77
CA GLY A 175 -11.80 -5.41 -19.04
C GLY A 175 -12.11 -3.91 -19.05
N ALA A 176 -11.77 -3.16 -18.00
CA ALA A 176 -11.85 -1.71 -17.99
C ALA A 176 -10.97 -1.08 -19.09
N ALA A 177 -11.45 0.03 -19.68
CA ALA A 177 -10.77 0.65 -20.83
C ALA A 177 -9.32 1.09 -20.51
N TRP A 178 -9.07 1.54 -19.29
CA TRP A 178 -7.72 1.95 -18.88
C TRP A 178 -6.77 0.75 -18.73
N CYS A 179 -7.27 -0.43 -18.35
CA CYS A 179 -6.50 -1.67 -18.32
C CYS A 179 -6.05 -2.05 -19.74
N GLN A 180 -6.93 -1.89 -20.73
CA GLN A 180 -6.62 -2.14 -22.14
C GLN A 180 -5.54 -1.17 -22.65
N GLY A 181 -5.68 0.13 -22.37
CA GLY A 181 -4.68 1.15 -22.75
C GLY A 181 -3.31 0.95 -22.07
N PHE A 182 -3.31 0.43 -20.83
CA PHE A 182 -2.07 0.02 -20.15
C PHE A 182 -1.37 -1.11 -20.92
N ILE A 183 -2.13 -2.14 -21.31
CA ILE A 183 -1.60 -3.29 -22.07
C ILE A 183 -1.10 -2.83 -23.45
N ASP A 184 -1.85 -1.99 -24.16
CA ASP A 184 -1.44 -1.41 -25.45
C ASP A 184 -0.04 -0.77 -25.37
N THR A 185 0.24 -0.07 -24.26
CA THR A 185 1.50 0.64 -24.06
C THR A 185 2.63 -0.29 -23.60
N GLN A 186 2.35 -1.17 -22.62
CA GLN A 186 3.39 -1.96 -21.96
C GLN A 186 3.73 -3.24 -22.73
N ARG A 187 2.74 -3.83 -23.42
CA ARG A 187 2.89 -5.07 -24.19
C ARG A 187 1.70 -5.27 -25.16
N PHE A 188 1.76 -4.61 -26.32
CA PHE A 188 0.66 -4.60 -27.28
C PHE A 188 0.23 -5.99 -27.80
N ASP A 189 1.18 -6.94 -27.90
CA ASP A 189 0.98 -8.32 -28.37
C ASP A 189 0.68 -9.31 -27.24
N ALA A 190 0.36 -8.83 -26.03
CA ALA A 190 -0.03 -9.69 -24.92
C ALA A 190 -1.31 -10.48 -25.22
N VAL A 191 -1.36 -11.73 -24.75
CA VAL A 191 -2.59 -12.54 -24.73
C VAL A 191 -3.53 -11.90 -23.70
N ARG A 192 -4.65 -11.34 -24.15
CA ARG A 192 -5.63 -10.68 -23.27
C ARG A 192 -6.67 -11.67 -22.80
N VAL A 193 -6.84 -11.76 -21.49
CA VAL A 193 -7.80 -12.62 -20.83
C VAL A 193 -8.68 -11.73 -19.96
N LEU A 194 -10.00 -11.79 -20.20
CA LEU A 194 -10.96 -11.21 -19.28
C LEU A 194 -10.93 -12.05 -18.00
N ASP A 195 -10.87 -11.41 -16.84
CA ASP A 195 -10.92 -12.14 -15.58
C ASP A 195 -12.19 -13.02 -15.51
N PHE A 196 -12.01 -14.30 -15.21
CA PHE A 196 -13.11 -15.27 -15.20
C PHE A 196 -14.17 -14.91 -14.15
N ALA A 197 -13.76 -14.47 -12.94
CA ALA A 197 -14.72 -14.09 -11.91
C ALA A 197 -15.53 -12.87 -12.34
N HIS A 198 -14.90 -11.90 -12.99
CA HIS A 198 -15.56 -10.71 -13.53
C HIS A 198 -16.54 -11.06 -14.67
N ALA A 199 -16.18 -11.98 -15.57
CA ALA A 199 -17.13 -12.50 -16.56
C ALA A 199 -18.35 -13.16 -15.89
N LEU A 200 -18.15 -13.87 -14.77
CA LEU A 200 -19.25 -14.43 -13.98
C LEU A 200 -20.07 -13.37 -13.26
N GLU A 201 -19.50 -12.22 -12.86
CA GLU A 201 -20.27 -11.11 -12.30
C GLU A 201 -21.29 -10.56 -13.31
N HIS A 202 -20.88 -10.39 -14.57
CA HIS A 202 -21.77 -9.99 -15.67
C HIS A 202 -22.92 -10.99 -15.87
N LEU A 203 -22.61 -12.29 -15.89
CA LEU A 203 -23.63 -13.33 -15.95
C LEU A 203 -24.52 -13.34 -14.69
N GLY A 204 -23.95 -13.10 -13.51
CA GLY A 204 -24.68 -13.04 -12.25
C GLY A 204 -25.70 -11.90 -12.21
N GLN A 205 -25.39 -10.74 -12.80
CA GLN A 205 -26.36 -9.64 -12.96
C GLN A 205 -27.58 -10.08 -13.77
N VAL A 206 -27.34 -10.78 -14.90
CA VAL A 206 -28.42 -11.33 -15.74
C VAL A 206 -29.22 -12.38 -14.97
N ALA A 207 -28.54 -13.31 -14.29
CA ALA A 207 -29.18 -14.35 -13.51
C ALA A 207 -30.13 -13.78 -12.45
N HIS A 208 -29.67 -12.76 -11.72
CA HIS A 208 -30.47 -12.08 -10.69
C HIS A 208 -31.66 -11.32 -11.27
N ALA A 209 -31.49 -10.67 -12.43
CA ALA A 209 -32.59 -9.93 -13.06
C ALA A 209 -33.68 -10.84 -13.63
N VAL A 210 -33.31 -12.01 -14.17
CA VAL A 210 -34.25 -12.95 -14.80
C VAL A 210 -34.89 -13.88 -13.77
N TYR A 211 -34.12 -14.42 -12.85
CA TYR A 211 -34.54 -15.49 -11.94
C TYR A 211 -34.68 -15.04 -10.47
N GLY A 212 -34.36 -13.78 -10.17
CA GLY A 212 -34.37 -13.22 -8.81
C GLY A 212 -33.07 -13.47 -8.04
N ALA A 213 -32.62 -12.47 -7.28
CA ALA A 213 -31.43 -12.57 -6.46
C ALA A 213 -31.58 -13.62 -5.34
N GLY A 214 -30.56 -14.46 -5.16
CA GLY A 214 -30.53 -15.49 -4.11
C GLY A 214 -31.42 -16.71 -4.35
N THR A 215 -31.99 -16.88 -5.54
CA THR A 215 -32.79 -18.07 -5.89
C THR A 215 -31.90 -19.23 -6.34
N SER A 216 -32.41 -20.46 -6.20
CA SER A 216 -31.75 -21.65 -6.74
C SER A 216 -31.63 -21.58 -8.25
N SER A 217 -32.69 -21.13 -8.94
CA SER A 217 -32.70 -20.98 -10.40
C SER A 217 -31.63 -20.02 -10.92
N ALA A 218 -31.39 -18.89 -10.24
CA ALA A 218 -30.31 -17.98 -10.60
C ALA A 218 -28.92 -18.65 -10.47
N SER A 219 -28.73 -19.39 -9.37
CA SER A 219 -27.47 -20.08 -9.09
C SER A 219 -27.20 -21.22 -10.07
N GLU A 220 -28.23 -22.01 -10.40
CA GLU A 220 -28.17 -23.10 -11.37
C GLU A 220 -27.86 -22.58 -12.77
N TRP A 221 -28.57 -21.53 -13.21
CA TRP A 221 -28.32 -20.92 -14.52
C TRP A 221 -26.91 -20.35 -14.61
N LEU A 222 -26.43 -19.64 -13.58
CA LEU A 222 -25.07 -19.11 -13.53
C LEU A 222 -24.03 -20.23 -13.57
N GLY A 223 -24.25 -21.32 -12.82
CA GLY A 223 -23.37 -22.48 -12.84
C GLY A 223 -23.27 -23.14 -14.22
N GLN A 224 -24.39 -23.25 -14.94
CA GLN A 224 -24.41 -23.77 -16.31
C GLN A 224 -23.65 -22.86 -17.28
N GLN A 225 -23.80 -21.54 -17.18
CA GLN A 225 -23.06 -20.62 -18.05
C GLN A 225 -21.57 -20.57 -17.69
N ALA A 226 -21.22 -20.65 -16.41
CA ALA A 226 -19.84 -20.73 -15.96
C ALA A 226 -19.13 -21.98 -16.51
N GLN A 227 -19.82 -23.12 -16.48
CA GLN A 227 -19.33 -24.37 -17.05
C GLN A 227 -19.15 -24.25 -18.57
N ALA A 228 -20.14 -23.68 -19.27
CA ALA A 228 -20.06 -23.45 -20.72
C ALA A 228 -18.85 -22.57 -21.09
N LEU A 229 -18.67 -21.40 -20.44
CA LEU A 229 -17.50 -20.54 -20.65
C LEU A 229 -16.18 -21.28 -20.41
N ARG A 230 -16.10 -22.08 -19.34
CA ARG A 230 -14.88 -22.81 -19.00
C ARG A 230 -14.51 -23.89 -20.01
N HIS A 231 -15.47 -24.35 -20.80
CA HIS A 231 -15.31 -25.48 -21.73
C HIS A 231 -15.40 -25.09 -23.22
N GLY A 232 -15.27 -23.81 -23.54
CA GLY A 232 -15.16 -23.34 -24.94
C GLY A 232 -16.51 -23.12 -25.62
N ASP A 233 -17.60 -23.03 -24.84
CA ASP A 233 -18.95 -22.79 -25.34
C ASP A 233 -19.34 -21.30 -25.24
N GLU A 234 -18.38 -20.37 -25.37
CA GLU A 234 -18.63 -18.93 -25.24
C GLU A 234 -19.70 -18.39 -26.20
N GLN A 235 -19.75 -18.90 -27.43
CA GLN A 235 -20.81 -18.51 -28.38
C GLN A 235 -22.19 -18.98 -27.92
N GLN A 236 -22.28 -20.19 -27.34
CA GLN A 236 -23.55 -20.69 -26.80
C GLN A 236 -24.04 -19.84 -25.63
N VAL A 237 -23.12 -19.32 -24.80
CA VAL A 237 -23.47 -18.40 -23.72
C VAL A 237 -24.05 -17.10 -24.28
N LEU A 238 -23.45 -16.53 -25.34
CA LEU A 238 -23.99 -15.35 -26.02
C LEU A 238 -25.38 -15.62 -26.63
N ASP A 239 -25.55 -16.73 -27.33
CA ASP A 239 -26.82 -17.11 -27.94
C ASP A 239 -27.94 -17.27 -26.88
N ARG A 240 -27.59 -17.82 -25.71
CA ARG A 240 -28.51 -17.93 -24.56
C ARG A 240 -28.89 -16.57 -24.00
N LEU A 241 -27.94 -15.65 -23.88
CA LEU A 241 -28.23 -14.26 -23.46
C LEU A 241 -29.17 -13.58 -24.45
N ALA A 242 -28.91 -13.70 -25.75
CA ALA A 242 -29.79 -13.15 -26.79
C ALA A 242 -31.21 -13.72 -26.69
N THR A 243 -31.33 -15.04 -26.56
CA THR A 243 -32.62 -15.73 -26.41
C THR A 243 -33.38 -15.26 -25.16
N LEU A 244 -32.69 -15.05 -24.03
CA LEU A 244 -33.30 -14.52 -22.81
C LEU A 244 -33.85 -13.10 -23.00
N GLY A 245 -33.13 -12.25 -23.72
CA GLY A 245 -33.56 -10.88 -24.03
C GLY A 245 -34.83 -10.84 -24.90
N GLU A 246 -35.01 -11.82 -25.79
CA GLU A 246 -36.15 -11.94 -26.68
C GLU A 246 -37.40 -12.56 -26.03
N ALA A 247 -37.27 -13.10 -24.81
CA ALA A 247 -38.38 -13.79 -24.16
C ALA A 247 -39.61 -12.87 -23.98
N PRO A 248 -40.84 -13.32 -24.31
CA PRO A 248 -42.06 -12.49 -24.27
C PRO A 248 -42.37 -11.88 -22.90
N HIS A 249 -41.96 -12.56 -21.83
CA HIS A 249 -42.19 -12.14 -20.45
C HIS A 249 -41.01 -11.36 -19.84
N CYS A 250 -39.94 -11.13 -20.61
CA CYS A 250 -38.83 -10.32 -20.16
C CYS A 250 -39.25 -8.84 -20.11
N GLY A 251 -39.23 -8.25 -18.91
CA GLY A 251 -39.45 -6.83 -18.72
C GLY A 251 -38.42 -5.98 -19.47
N SER A 252 -38.76 -4.72 -19.77
CA SER A 252 -37.90 -3.79 -20.51
C SER A 252 -36.55 -3.52 -19.82
N GLU A 253 -36.55 -3.40 -18.49
CA GLU A 253 -35.33 -3.20 -17.69
C GLU A 253 -34.41 -4.43 -17.77
N ALA A 254 -34.95 -5.62 -17.54
CA ALA A 254 -34.20 -6.88 -17.66
C ALA A 254 -33.65 -7.07 -19.08
N ARG A 255 -34.44 -6.75 -20.12
CA ARG A 255 -33.99 -6.82 -21.52
C ARG A 255 -32.80 -5.90 -21.79
N THR A 256 -32.85 -4.68 -21.27
CA THR A 256 -31.75 -3.70 -21.43
C THR A 256 -30.48 -4.20 -20.73
N LEU A 257 -30.61 -4.73 -19.51
CA LEU A 257 -29.49 -5.31 -18.75
C LEU A 257 -28.89 -6.52 -19.47
N ILE A 258 -29.72 -7.43 -19.98
CA ILE A 258 -29.29 -8.60 -20.76
C ILE A 258 -28.51 -8.15 -21.99
N GLN A 259 -29.04 -7.19 -22.76
CA GLN A 259 -28.37 -6.67 -23.94
C GLN A 259 -27.01 -6.06 -23.61
N GLN A 260 -26.92 -5.26 -22.54
CA GLN A 260 -25.66 -4.67 -22.09
C GLN A 260 -24.60 -5.73 -21.73
N ASN A 261 -25.01 -6.79 -21.01
CA ASN A 261 -24.09 -7.87 -20.63
C ASN A 261 -23.71 -8.76 -21.82
N HIS A 262 -24.65 -9.02 -22.74
CA HIS A 262 -24.39 -9.69 -24.01
C HIS A 262 -23.33 -8.91 -24.81
N ASP A 263 -23.56 -7.62 -25.06
CA ASP A 263 -22.67 -6.79 -25.88
C ASP A 263 -21.28 -6.65 -25.25
N TYR A 264 -21.22 -6.59 -23.91
CA TYR A 264 -19.97 -6.56 -23.16
C TYR A 264 -19.10 -7.80 -23.42
N LEU A 265 -19.69 -9.00 -23.30
CA LEU A 265 -19.01 -10.28 -23.51
C LEU A 265 -18.74 -10.53 -24.99
N ALA A 266 -19.67 -10.20 -25.88
CA ALA A 266 -19.51 -10.35 -27.33
C ALA A 266 -18.35 -9.50 -27.87
N ALA A 267 -18.21 -8.26 -27.40
CA ALA A 267 -17.06 -7.40 -27.73
C ALA A 267 -15.71 -7.98 -27.24
N ARG A 268 -15.74 -8.97 -26.35
CA ARG A 268 -14.58 -9.60 -25.71
C ARG A 268 -14.51 -11.11 -25.98
N ILE A 269 -15.14 -11.59 -27.05
CA ILE A 269 -15.22 -13.03 -27.34
C ILE A 269 -13.85 -13.72 -27.34
N GLU A 270 -12.84 -13.08 -27.93
CA GLU A 270 -11.47 -13.61 -27.94
C GLU A 270 -10.80 -13.62 -26.55
N GLN A 271 -11.26 -12.78 -25.61
CA GLN A 271 -10.73 -12.67 -24.25
C GLN A 271 -11.41 -13.64 -23.27
N ILE A 272 -12.47 -14.35 -23.68
CA ILE A 272 -13.22 -15.31 -22.85
C ILE A 272 -13.08 -16.76 -23.32
N ARG A 273 -12.08 -17.05 -24.17
CA ARG A 273 -11.75 -18.39 -24.67
C ARG A 273 -10.99 -19.21 -23.62
N TYR A 274 -11.62 -19.42 -22.48
CA TYR A 274 -10.97 -19.95 -21.28
C TYR A 274 -10.42 -21.36 -21.46
N ASP A 275 -11.07 -22.19 -22.27
CA ASP A 275 -10.60 -23.54 -22.62
C ASP A 275 -9.21 -23.49 -23.29
N THR A 276 -9.04 -22.55 -24.22
CA THR A 276 -7.83 -22.32 -25.00
C THR A 276 -6.72 -21.79 -24.10
N PHE A 277 -7.03 -20.88 -23.19
CA PHE A 277 -6.07 -20.36 -22.21
C PHE A 277 -5.61 -21.45 -21.25
N VAL A 278 -6.55 -22.25 -20.72
CA VAL A 278 -6.23 -23.36 -19.80
C VAL A 278 -5.39 -24.42 -20.52
N ALA A 279 -5.74 -24.77 -21.76
CA ALA A 279 -4.96 -25.71 -22.57
C ALA A 279 -3.53 -25.21 -22.86
N ALA A 280 -3.35 -23.89 -23.01
CA ALA A 280 -2.05 -23.25 -23.16
C ALA A 280 -1.28 -23.07 -21.83
N GLY A 281 -1.87 -23.43 -20.69
CA GLY A 281 -1.27 -23.27 -19.37
C GLY A 281 -1.25 -21.82 -18.88
N TYR A 282 -2.23 -21.01 -19.31
CA TYR A 282 -2.35 -19.61 -18.91
C TYR A 282 -3.31 -19.41 -17.74
N PRO A 283 -3.02 -18.46 -16.84
CA PRO A 283 -3.96 -18.06 -15.80
C PRO A 283 -5.19 -17.37 -16.40
N ILE A 284 -6.36 -17.61 -15.81
CA ILE A 284 -7.64 -17.00 -16.21
C ILE A 284 -8.24 -16.09 -15.14
N GLY A 285 -7.52 -15.89 -14.03
CA GLY A 285 -7.99 -15.12 -12.87
C GLY A 285 -7.05 -13.99 -12.48
N SER A 286 -7.61 -12.84 -12.10
CA SER A 286 -6.93 -11.61 -11.62
C SER A 286 -6.62 -11.63 -10.12
N GLY A 287 -6.83 -12.75 -9.43
CA GLY A 287 -6.63 -12.85 -7.98
C GLY A 287 -5.25 -12.40 -7.47
N CYS A 288 -4.22 -12.37 -8.34
CA CYS A 288 -2.91 -11.82 -8.00
C CYS A 288 -2.93 -10.30 -7.76
N VAL A 289 -3.66 -9.52 -8.56
CA VAL A 289 -3.74 -8.05 -8.43
C VAL A 289 -4.76 -7.65 -7.37
N GLU A 290 -5.83 -8.42 -7.19
CA GLU A 290 -6.73 -8.26 -6.04
C GLU A 290 -5.99 -8.49 -4.72
N SER A 291 -5.14 -9.53 -4.67
CA SER A 291 -4.26 -9.78 -3.52
C SER A 291 -3.25 -8.65 -3.36
N ALA A 292 -2.70 -8.11 -4.45
CA ALA A 292 -1.83 -6.94 -4.41
C ALA A 292 -2.55 -5.71 -3.83
N ASN A 293 -3.81 -5.46 -4.22
CA ASN A 293 -4.62 -4.38 -3.70
C ASN A 293 -4.87 -4.53 -2.20
N LYS A 294 -5.17 -5.74 -1.72
CA LYS A 294 -5.27 -6.06 -0.29
C LYS A 294 -3.96 -5.78 0.46
N LEU A 295 -2.83 -6.19 -0.11
CA LEU A 295 -1.52 -6.06 0.51
C LEU A 295 -0.97 -4.62 0.50
N LEU A 296 -1.09 -3.89 -0.60
CA LEU A 296 -0.46 -2.58 -0.80
C LEU A 296 -1.37 -1.45 -0.34
N VAL A 297 -2.64 -1.51 -0.76
CA VAL A 297 -3.61 -0.43 -0.56
C VAL A 297 -4.37 -0.69 0.73
N GLU A 298 -5.10 -1.79 0.83
CA GLU A 298 -6.06 -1.98 1.92
C GLU A 298 -5.36 -2.09 3.27
N ALA A 299 -4.28 -2.88 3.37
CA ALA A 299 -3.56 -3.12 4.62
C ALA A 299 -3.10 -1.83 5.35
N ARG A 300 -2.92 -0.72 4.63
CA ARG A 300 -2.42 0.53 5.22
C ARG A 300 -3.28 1.76 4.98
N LEU A 301 -4.02 1.79 3.88
CA LEU A 301 -4.83 2.94 3.46
C LEU A 301 -6.33 2.75 3.72
N LYS A 302 -6.79 1.52 3.99
CA LYS A 302 -8.20 1.21 4.20
C LYS A 302 -8.40 0.53 5.55
N GLY A 303 -9.22 1.14 6.40
CA GLY A 303 -9.51 0.63 7.73
C GLY A 303 -10.40 1.58 8.49
N SER A 304 -10.97 1.12 9.60
CA SER A 304 -11.88 1.95 10.40
C SER A 304 -11.20 3.26 10.83
N GLY A 305 -11.82 4.39 10.49
CA GLY A 305 -11.31 5.73 10.79
C GLY A 305 -10.11 6.21 9.97
N MET A 306 -9.57 5.38 9.06
CA MET A 306 -8.42 5.78 8.23
C MET A 306 -8.87 6.72 7.10
N HIS A 307 -8.36 7.95 7.13
CA HIS A 307 -8.55 8.94 6.06
C HIS A 307 -7.21 9.59 5.76
N TRP A 308 -6.85 9.63 4.49
CA TRP A 308 -5.52 10.08 4.06
C TRP A 308 -5.56 11.43 3.38
N ALA A 309 -4.60 12.29 3.70
CA ALA A 309 -4.32 13.42 2.84
C ALA A 309 -3.81 12.89 1.49
N ARG A 310 -4.37 13.36 0.38
CA ARG A 310 -4.02 12.91 -0.98
C ARG A 310 -2.51 12.90 -1.22
N ALA A 311 -1.80 13.92 -0.74
CA ALA A 311 -0.34 14.05 -0.87
C ALA A 311 0.46 12.94 -0.16
N ASN A 312 -0.13 12.26 0.83
CA ASN A 312 0.56 11.24 1.62
C ASN A 312 0.24 9.80 1.16
N VAL A 313 -0.69 9.64 0.19
CA VAL A 313 -1.06 8.33 -0.36
C VAL A 313 0.12 7.72 -1.13
N ASN A 314 0.67 8.44 -2.12
CA ASN A 314 1.79 7.94 -2.92
C ASN A 314 3.06 7.67 -2.11
N PRO A 315 3.47 8.55 -1.16
CA PRO A 315 4.54 8.23 -0.23
C PRO A 315 4.35 6.91 0.51
N MET A 316 3.15 6.63 1.00
CA MET A 316 2.86 5.39 1.69
C MET A 316 2.89 4.19 0.73
N LEU A 317 2.27 4.30 -0.45
CA LEU A 317 2.29 3.26 -1.47
C LEU A 317 3.70 2.91 -1.94
N ALA A 318 4.60 3.89 -2.05
CA ALA A 318 5.99 3.67 -2.44
C ALA A 318 6.73 2.79 -1.42
N LEU A 319 6.57 3.05 -0.12
CA LEU A 319 7.14 2.20 0.93
C LEU A 319 6.46 0.84 1.02
N ARG A 320 5.12 0.77 0.89
CA ARG A 320 4.38 -0.50 0.84
C ARG A 320 4.85 -1.37 -0.32
N THR A 321 5.05 -0.77 -1.48
CA THR A 321 5.55 -1.47 -2.68
C THR A 321 6.95 -2.03 -2.43
N LEU A 322 7.84 -1.25 -1.81
CA LEU A 322 9.18 -1.70 -1.46
C LEU A 322 9.16 -2.91 -0.50
N GLU A 323 8.33 -2.85 0.54
CA GLU A 323 8.18 -3.93 1.53
C GLU A 323 7.52 -5.18 0.92
N CYS A 324 6.40 -5.03 0.20
CA CYS A 324 5.67 -6.15 -0.39
C CYS A 324 6.44 -6.84 -1.52
N ASN A 325 7.32 -6.12 -2.22
CA ASN A 325 8.24 -6.70 -3.19
C ASN A 325 9.46 -7.38 -2.53
N GLN A 326 9.57 -7.35 -1.19
CA GLN A 326 10.72 -7.86 -0.42
C GLN A 326 12.05 -7.19 -0.81
N ARG A 327 11.99 -5.91 -1.19
CA ARG A 327 13.15 -5.13 -1.66
C ARG A 327 13.58 -4.06 -0.67
N TRP A 328 13.15 -4.15 0.60
CA TRP A 328 13.50 -3.18 1.64
C TRP A 328 15.01 -2.99 1.78
N GLU A 329 15.75 -4.09 1.92
CA GLU A 329 17.21 -4.08 2.10
C GLU A 329 17.95 -3.52 0.87
N GLU A 330 17.41 -3.72 -0.34
CA GLU A 330 17.95 -3.15 -1.59
C GLU A 330 17.65 -1.64 -1.70
N GLY A 331 16.41 -1.24 -1.41
CA GLY A 331 15.92 0.12 -1.64
C GLY A 331 16.29 1.10 -0.54
N TRP A 332 16.32 0.67 0.72
CA TRP A 332 16.55 1.57 1.86
C TRP A 332 17.88 2.32 1.77
N PRO A 333 19.03 1.71 1.41
CA PRO A 333 20.29 2.43 1.23
C PRO A 333 20.18 3.57 0.20
N THR A 334 19.52 3.31 -0.93
CA THR A 334 19.32 4.30 -2.00
C THR A 334 18.42 5.45 -1.54
N LEU A 335 17.30 5.11 -0.89
CA LEU A 335 16.38 6.07 -0.25
C LEU A 335 17.13 6.92 0.78
N TRP A 336 17.90 6.30 1.67
CA TRP A 336 18.64 6.96 2.74
C TRP A 336 19.66 7.96 2.18
N GLN A 337 20.41 7.57 1.15
CA GLN A 337 21.34 8.46 0.47
C GLN A 337 20.62 9.64 -0.20
N ALA A 338 19.49 9.40 -0.87
CA ALA A 338 18.66 10.46 -1.44
C ALA A 338 18.16 11.43 -0.35
N TRP A 339 17.67 10.90 0.77
CA TRP A 339 17.19 11.68 1.89
C TRP A 339 18.31 12.55 2.49
N ARG A 340 19.50 11.98 2.75
CA ARG A 340 20.65 12.74 3.25
C ARG A 340 21.08 13.84 2.30
N ARG A 341 21.14 13.57 0.98
CA ARG A 341 21.44 14.58 -0.04
C ARG A 341 20.42 15.72 0.00
N ALA A 342 19.13 15.41 0.01
CA ALA A 342 18.07 16.41 0.10
C ALA A 342 18.15 17.25 1.40
N ALA A 343 18.46 16.61 2.53
CA ALA A 343 18.63 17.30 3.81
C ALA A 343 19.83 18.27 3.79
N ARG A 344 20.96 17.88 3.17
CA ARG A 344 22.14 18.73 2.98
C ARG A 344 21.83 19.96 2.13
N VAL A 345 21.14 19.77 1.01
CA VAL A 345 20.72 20.87 0.11
C VAL A 345 19.77 21.83 0.84
N ARG A 346 18.78 21.33 1.59
CA ARG A 346 17.92 22.20 2.41
C ARG A 346 18.72 22.95 3.48
N ALA A 347 19.71 22.33 4.10
CA ALA A 347 20.56 22.99 5.08
C ALA A 347 21.44 24.09 4.44
N SER A 348 21.99 23.88 3.24
CA SER A 348 22.75 24.90 2.53
C SER A 348 21.88 26.09 2.13
N HIS A 349 20.68 25.85 1.57
CA HIS A 349 19.75 26.93 1.23
C HIS A 349 19.33 27.74 2.46
N ARG A 350 19.02 27.10 3.59
CA ARG A 350 18.71 27.81 4.84
C ARG A 350 19.89 28.67 5.32
N ARG A 351 21.13 28.18 5.19
CA ARG A 351 22.33 28.96 5.54
C ARG A 351 22.51 30.15 4.61
N GLN A 352 22.31 29.98 3.30
CA GLN A 352 22.39 31.05 2.32
C GLN A 352 21.32 32.12 2.58
N ALA A 353 20.06 31.70 2.80
CA ALA A 353 18.96 32.61 3.11
C ALA A 353 19.21 33.42 4.39
N ARG A 354 19.72 32.79 5.46
CA ARG A 354 20.08 33.48 6.71
C ARG A 354 21.22 34.48 6.54
N ARG A 355 22.24 34.13 5.73
CA ARG A 355 23.33 35.05 5.39
C ARG A 355 22.82 36.25 4.60
N ALA A 356 21.92 36.02 3.65
CA ALA A 356 21.30 37.07 2.85
C ALA A 356 20.37 37.97 3.69
N SER A 357 19.68 37.45 4.70
CA SER A 357 18.78 38.22 5.57
C SER A 357 19.45 38.95 6.73
N GLY A 358 20.77 38.83 6.90
CA GLY A 358 21.52 39.45 8.00
C GLY A 358 21.11 38.95 9.40
N GLN A 359 20.27 37.90 9.50
CA GLN A 359 19.83 37.36 10.78
C GLN A 359 20.95 36.55 11.43
N ALA A 360 21.45 37.05 12.56
CA ALA A 360 22.30 36.27 13.45
C ALA A 360 21.55 34.99 13.89
N PRO A 361 22.24 33.84 14.04
CA PRO A 361 21.59 32.64 14.53
C PRO A 361 21.06 32.92 15.94
N THR A 362 19.73 32.83 16.12
CA THR A 362 19.18 32.64 17.46
C THR A 362 19.76 31.33 17.98
N PRO A 363 20.54 31.32 19.07
CA PRO A 363 20.96 30.06 19.65
C PRO A 363 19.68 29.29 19.97
N ALA A 364 19.51 28.11 19.36
CA ALA A 364 18.57 27.16 19.90
C ALA A 364 19.04 26.93 21.33
N ALA A 365 18.25 27.38 22.31
CA ALA A 365 18.52 27.07 23.69
C ALA A 365 18.68 25.56 23.74
N CYS A 366 19.91 25.10 23.95
CA CYS A 366 20.19 23.76 24.38
C CYS A 366 19.72 23.72 25.83
N ALA A 367 18.39 23.74 26.01
CA ALA A 367 17.79 23.28 27.23
C ALA A 367 18.04 21.78 27.20
N VAL A 368 19.20 21.38 27.71
CA VAL A 368 19.27 20.09 28.38
C VAL A 368 18.13 20.14 29.38
N PRO A 369 17.09 19.29 29.25
CA PRO A 369 16.14 19.17 30.33
C PRO A 369 16.96 18.55 31.45
N HIS A 370 17.49 19.39 32.34
CA HIS A 370 17.63 18.95 33.71
C HIS A 370 16.23 18.47 34.09
N PRO A 371 16.05 17.21 34.50
CA PRO A 371 14.81 16.87 35.16
C PRO A 371 14.74 17.84 36.33
N ALA A 372 13.82 18.81 36.24
CA ALA A 372 13.32 19.44 37.44
C ALA A 372 12.79 18.25 38.24
N VAL A 373 13.55 17.85 39.25
CA VAL A 373 12.97 17.13 40.35
C VAL A 373 12.05 18.17 40.97
N ASP A 374 10.81 18.20 40.48
CA ASP A 374 9.72 18.76 41.24
C ASP A 374 9.72 17.94 42.53
N ILE A 375 10.34 18.50 43.56
CA ILE A 375 10.04 18.13 44.92
C ILE A 375 8.60 18.60 45.10
N VAL A 376 7.66 17.78 44.64
CA VAL A 376 6.30 17.83 45.15
C VAL A 376 6.47 17.55 46.63
N GLU A 377 6.28 18.59 47.46
CA GLU A 377 6.11 18.42 48.89
C GLU A 377 5.05 17.34 49.08
N ARG A 378 5.48 16.14 49.50
CA ARG A 378 4.53 15.10 49.89
C ARG A 378 3.68 15.71 51.00
N PRO A 379 2.34 15.66 50.90
CA PRO A 379 1.51 16.05 52.03
C PRO A 379 1.98 15.28 53.26
N SER A 380 2.23 16.02 54.35
CA SER A 380 2.77 15.44 55.57
C SER A 380 1.95 14.24 55.99
N ARG A 381 2.58 13.07 56.18
CA ARG A 381 1.88 11.88 56.68
C ARG A 381 1.19 12.24 58.00
N PRO A 382 -0.09 11.89 58.19
CA PRO A 382 -0.78 12.15 59.45
C PRO A 382 -0.02 11.46 60.59
N LYS A 383 0.16 12.17 61.71
CA LYS A 383 0.88 11.64 62.88
C LYS A 383 0.11 10.44 63.43
N THR A 384 0.77 9.29 63.47
CA THR A 384 0.17 8.04 63.95
C THR A 384 0.10 7.97 65.48
N ILE A 385 0.85 8.81 66.19
CA ILE A 385 0.81 8.96 67.66
C ILE A 385 0.86 10.44 68.02
N VAL A 386 -0.06 10.89 68.89
CA VAL A 386 -0.07 12.25 69.47
C VAL A 386 -0.30 12.12 70.97
N ASN A 387 0.54 12.78 71.79
CA ASN A 387 0.48 12.75 73.26
C ASN A 387 0.46 11.32 73.85
N GLY A 388 1.28 10.42 73.28
CA GLY A 388 1.40 9.03 73.75
C GLY A 388 0.23 8.12 73.41
N LYS A 389 -0.77 8.58 72.63
CA LYS A 389 -1.92 7.77 72.21
C LYS A 389 -1.94 7.55 70.69
N PRO A 390 -2.23 6.31 70.20
CA PRO A 390 -2.36 6.03 68.77
C PRO A 390 -3.58 6.72 68.15
N THR A 391 -3.41 7.34 66.99
CA THR A 391 -4.49 7.96 66.21
C THR A 391 -5.25 6.91 65.37
N ILE A 392 -6.35 7.31 64.72
CA ILE A 392 -7.18 6.41 63.89
C ILE A 392 -6.42 5.86 62.66
N ASP A 393 -5.38 6.57 62.23
CA ASP A 393 -4.49 6.17 61.14
C ASP A 393 -3.36 5.24 61.61
N HIS A 394 -3.31 4.87 62.90
CA HIS A 394 -2.28 3.98 63.42
C HIS A 394 -2.51 2.53 62.94
N PRO A 395 -1.48 1.86 62.36
CA PRO A 395 -1.62 0.56 61.71
C PRO A 395 -2.23 -0.55 62.59
N TRP A 396 -1.98 -0.50 63.91
CA TRP A 396 -2.53 -1.45 64.89
C TRP A 396 -4.05 -1.40 65.11
N ARG A 397 -4.75 -0.35 64.64
CA ARG A 397 -6.22 -0.30 64.64
C ARG A 397 -6.84 -0.86 63.35
N ARG A 398 -6.02 -1.23 62.36
CA ARG A 398 -6.45 -1.91 61.12
C ARG A 398 -6.14 -3.40 61.20
N SER A 399 -6.90 -4.12 62.01
CA SER A 399 -6.94 -5.59 61.99
C SER A 399 -8.35 -6.08 62.32
N SER A 400 -8.95 -6.73 61.32
CA SER A 400 -10.34 -7.22 61.22
C SER A 400 -10.79 -8.15 62.35
N PRO A 401 -12.11 -8.25 62.64
CA PRO A 401 -12.65 -9.47 63.20
C PRO A 401 -12.96 -10.47 62.07
N ILE A 402 -12.21 -11.56 62.09
CA ILE A 402 -12.67 -12.87 61.61
C ILE A 402 -13.86 -13.26 62.49
N ALA A 403 -15.03 -13.48 61.89
CA ALA A 403 -16.13 -14.19 62.53
C ALA A 403 -16.34 -15.52 61.78
N ALA A 404 -15.99 -16.61 62.46
CA ALA A 404 -16.34 -17.96 62.10
C ALA A 404 -17.81 -18.26 62.48
N LYS A 405 -18.41 -19.18 61.73
CA LYS A 405 -19.73 -19.80 61.87
C LYS A 405 -20.05 -20.31 63.29
N PRO A 406 -21.34 -20.47 63.62
CA PRO A 406 -22.01 -21.78 63.43
C PRO A 406 -22.90 -21.83 62.18
#